data_AF-A0A7U9RFQ8-F1
#
_entry.id   AF-A0A7U9RFQ8-F1
#
_cell.length_a   1.000
_cell.length_b   1.000
_cell.length_c   1.000
_cell.angle_alpha   90.00
_cell.angle_beta   90.00
_cell.angle_gamma   90.00
#
_symmetry.space_group_name_H-M   'P 1'
#
loop_
_entity.id
_entity.type
_entity.pdbx_description
1 polymer ?
#
loop_
_entity_poly.entity_id
_entity_poly.type
_entity_poly.pdbx_seq_one_letter_code
_entity_poly.pdbx_strand_id
1 'polypeptide(L)'
;MLKELEIAEVISGYTENVLGELYVYLSTDGQEYFEGNGKDNMMSTNGMVINMNGGQFNLAKDNATINATQNNGVNGNELDDIVKGIMENFSDLKKEDADEIADIVEMAKNELSKSEPRVSRLRNCLTLIEPMFTIANGIPTLADNLQKLQEFIMQYIK
;
A
#
# COMPACT_ATOMS: atom_id res chain seq x y z
N MET A 1 19.37 22.65 4.77
CA MET A 1 18.40 21.57 4.52
C MET A 1 18.65 20.82 3.21
N LEU A 2 18.25 21.26 2.00
CA LEU A 2 18.46 20.44 0.78
C LEU A 2 19.92 20.05 0.55
N LYS A 3 20.84 21.00 0.72
CA LYS A 3 22.28 20.72 0.69
C LYS A 3 22.75 19.74 1.79
N GLU A 4 22.10 19.75 2.95
CA GLU A 4 22.41 18.80 4.02
C GLU A 4 21.87 17.40 3.68
N LEU A 5 20.70 17.32 3.04
CA LEU A 5 20.14 16.07 2.53
C LEU A 5 20.97 15.50 1.37
N GLU A 6 21.55 16.36 0.54
CA GLU A 6 22.48 15.96 -0.53
C GLU A 6 23.79 15.44 0.06
N ILE A 7 24.34 16.11 1.08
CA ILE A 7 25.53 15.65 1.83
C ILE A 7 25.26 14.35 2.57
N ALA A 8 24.05 14.17 3.10
CA ALA A 8 23.62 12.95 3.77
C ALA A 8 23.23 11.83 2.79
N GLU A 9 23.43 12.04 1.47
CA GLU A 9 23.10 11.11 0.40
C GLU A 9 21.61 10.69 0.37
N VAL A 10 20.73 11.48 0.96
CA VAL A 10 19.27 11.29 0.96
C VAL A 10 18.65 11.79 -0.36
N ILE A 11 19.23 12.84 -0.94
CA ILE A 11 18.87 13.32 -2.28
C ILE A 11 20.10 13.24 -3.19
N SER A 12 19.88 12.88 -4.46
CA SER A 12 20.91 12.89 -5.51
C SER A 12 21.09 14.26 -6.16
N GLY A 13 20.18 15.20 -5.88
CA GLY A 13 20.30 16.61 -6.28
C GLY A 13 18.96 17.35 -6.22
N TYR A 14 18.99 18.63 -6.59
CA TYR A 14 17.80 19.45 -6.76
C TYR A 14 18.02 20.56 -7.79
N THR A 15 16.95 21.03 -8.42
CA THR A 15 16.97 22.19 -9.35
C THR A 15 15.78 23.10 -9.08
N GLU A 16 15.98 24.41 -9.18
CA GLU A 16 14.89 25.39 -9.14
C GLU A 16 14.80 26.04 -10.51
N ASN A 17 13.61 26.05 -11.11
CA ASN A 17 13.41 26.70 -12.39
C ASN A 17 13.16 28.22 -12.23
N VAL A 18 13.10 28.93 -13.36
CA VAL A 18 12.91 30.39 -13.38
C VAL A 18 11.55 30.86 -12.85
N LEU A 19 10.60 29.94 -12.64
CA LEU A 19 9.28 30.19 -12.06
C LEU A 19 9.24 29.91 -10.55
N GLY A 20 10.37 29.47 -9.96
CA GLY A 20 10.47 29.11 -8.55
C GLY A 20 9.97 27.70 -8.23
N GLU A 21 9.75 26.84 -9.23
CA GLU A 21 9.41 25.44 -9.01
C GLU A 21 10.68 24.65 -8.70
N LEU A 22 10.65 23.96 -7.56
CA LEU A 22 11.77 23.18 -7.04
C LEU A 22 11.56 21.68 -7.34
N TYR A 23 12.49 21.10 -8.08
CA TYR A 23 12.59 19.67 -8.34
C TYR A 23 13.66 19.06 -7.42
N VAL A 24 13.31 17.99 -6.70
CA VAL A 24 14.24 17.27 -5.81
C VAL A 24 14.32 15.82 -6.28
N TYR A 25 15.52 15.30 -6.44
CA TYR A 25 15.78 13.94 -6.89
C TYR A 25 16.23 13.09 -5.69
N LEU A 26 15.45 12.08 -5.30
CA LEU A 26 15.82 11.18 -4.22
C LEU A 26 16.93 10.22 -4.68
N SER A 27 17.79 9.82 -3.76
CA SER A 27 18.63 8.62 -3.95
C SER A 27 17.83 7.37 -3.53
N THR A 28 18.30 6.18 -3.90
CA THR A 28 17.73 4.91 -3.40
C THR A 28 17.75 4.87 -1.87
N ASP A 29 18.87 5.24 -1.25
CA ASP A 29 19.03 5.27 0.20
C ASP A 29 18.13 6.32 0.87
N GLY A 30 17.83 7.41 0.15
CA GLY A 30 16.88 8.43 0.58
C GLY A 30 15.45 7.92 0.63
N GLN A 31 15.04 7.06 -0.31
CA GLN A 31 13.74 6.40 -0.24
C GLN A 31 13.66 5.54 1.03
N GLU A 32 14.68 4.74 1.31
CA GLU A 32 14.74 3.93 2.53
C GLU A 32 14.79 4.76 3.82
N TYR A 33 15.53 5.88 3.83
CA TYR A 33 15.64 6.80 4.96
C TYR A 33 14.27 7.34 5.40
N PHE A 34 13.44 7.71 4.43
CA PHE A 34 12.11 8.25 4.71
C PHE A 34 11.05 7.16 4.94
N GLU A 35 11.18 5.99 4.32
CA GLU A 35 10.28 4.85 4.55
C GLU A 35 10.52 4.16 5.91
N GLY A 36 11.77 4.07 6.36
CA GLY A 36 12.15 3.42 7.62
C GLY A 36 11.82 4.21 8.88
N ASN A 37 11.63 5.54 8.77
CA ASN A 37 11.37 6.45 9.88
C ASN A 37 9.90 6.96 9.94
N GLY A 38 8.98 6.17 9.36
CA GLY A 38 7.65 6.57 8.88
C GLY A 38 6.57 7.04 9.88
N LYS A 39 6.89 7.63 11.04
CA LYS A 39 5.87 8.32 11.86
C LYS A 39 6.29 9.63 12.54
N ASP A 40 7.59 9.91 12.69
CA ASP A 40 8.05 11.02 13.55
C ASP A 40 8.80 12.16 12.84
N ASN A 41 9.10 12.04 11.55
CA ASN A 41 9.94 13.04 10.86
C ASN A 41 9.12 14.11 10.12
N MET A 42 8.37 14.92 10.86
CA MET A 42 8.18 16.31 10.44
C MET A 42 9.51 17.04 10.68
N MET A 43 10.40 17.00 9.70
CA MET A 43 11.59 17.86 9.73
C MET A 43 11.17 19.28 9.35
N SER A 44 11.04 20.14 10.36
CA SER A 44 10.76 21.56 10.18
C SER A 44 12.03 22.37 10.44
N THR A 45 12.66 22.90 9.40
CA THR A 45 13.78 23.84 9.53
C THR A 45 13.74 24.87 8.41
N ASN A 46 13.93 26.14 8.75
CA ASN A 46 13.89 27.28 7.82
C ASN A 46 12.59 27.38 7.00
N GLY A 47 11.44 27.13 7.64
CA GLY A 47 10.12 27.23 6.99
C GLY A 47 9.81 26.11 6.01
N MET A 48 10.68 25.10 5.87
CA MET A 48 10.42 23.95 5.00
C MET A 48 9.91 22.75 5.80
N VAL A 49 8.92 22.05 5.26
CA VAL A 49 8.35 20.82 5.79
C VAL A 49 8.48 19.73 4.73
N ILE A 50 9.11 18.62 5.10
CA ILE A 50 9.20 17.41 4.27
C ILE A 50 8.31 16.35 4.90
N ASN A 51 7.47 15.74 4.08
CA ASN A 51 6.68 14.57 4.47
C ASN A 51 6.79 13.50 3.40
N MET A 52 7.11 12.27 3.82
CA MET A 52 7.07 11.09 2.98
C MET A 52 6.21 10.03 3.62
N ASN A 53 5.22 9.56 2.87
CA ASN A 53 4.34 8.49 3.31
C ASN A 53 3.94 7.68 2.07
N GLY A 54 4.13 6.35 2.11
CA GLY A 54 3.73 5.43 1.05
C GLY A 54 4.36 5.67 -0.33
N GLY A 55 5.60 6.16 -0.40
CA GLY A 55 6.30 6.43 -1.68
C GLY A 55 5.96 7.79 -2.32
N GLN A 56 5.05 8.57 -1.74
CA GLN A 56 4.81 9.95 -2.16
C GLN A 56 5.60 10.95 -1.30
N PHE A 57 6.23 11.92 -1.95
CA PHE A 57 7.06 12.96 -1.34
C PHE A 57 6.37 14.33 -1.45
N ASN A 58 6.11 14.97 -0.31
CA ASN A 58 5.57 16.32 -0.21
C ASN A 58 6.62 17.25 0.38
N LEU A 59 6.88 18.37 -0.30
CA LEU A 59 7.80 19.42 0.15
C LEU A 59 7.08 20.78 0.12
N ALA A 60 6.88 21.36 1.30
CA ALA A 60 6.30 22.69 1.46
C ALA A 60 7.36 23.68 1.97
N LYS A 61 7.21 24.96 1.61
CA LYS A 61 8.03 26.08 2.12
C LYS A 61 7.13 27.23 2.56
N ASP A 62 7.51 27.89 3.64
CA ASP A 62 6.80 29.02 4.26
C ASP A 62 5.33 28.66 4.56
N ASN A 63 4.37 29.49 4.15
CA ASN A 63 2.93 29.27 4.40
C ASN A 63 2.26 28.46 3.26
N ALA A 64 3.01 27.66 2.50
CA ALA A 64 2.46 26.86 1.42
C ALA A 64 1.50 25.79 1.95
N THR A 65 0.31 25.72 1.37
CA THR A 65 -0.66 24.65 1.62
C THR A 65 -0.59 23.65 0.47
N ILE A 66 -0.21 22.41 0.78
CA ILE A 66 -0.22 21.30 -0.18
C ILE A 66 -1.47 20.46 0.08
N ASN A 67 -2.39 20.47 -0.89
CA ASN A 67 -3.54 19.56 -0.91
C ASN A 67 -3.18 18.38 -1.82
N ALA A 68 -2.46 17.39 -1.27
CA ALA A 68 -2.13 16.17 -1.98
C ALA A 68 -3.07 15.04 -1.55
N THR A 69 -3.74 14.41 -2.51
CA THR A 69 -4.46 13.16 -2.27
C THR A 69 -3.48 12.01 -2.40
N GLN A 70 -3.20 11.34 -1.30
CA GLN A 70 -2.33 10.17 -1.32
C GLN A 70 -3.13 8.93 -1.68
N ASN A 71 -2.75 8.27 -2.78
CA ASN A 71 -3.31 6.98 -3.21
C ASN A 71 -2.29 5.86 -2.93
N ASN A 72 -1.71 5.86 -1.74
CA ASN A 72 -0.69 4.87 -1.35
C ASN A 72 -1.28 3.65 -0.64
N GLY A 73 -2.60 3.52 -0.67
CA GLY A 73 -3.28 2.25 -0.49
C GLY A 73 -3.68 1.79 -1.87
N VAL A 74 -3.47 0.51 -2.14
CA VAL A 74 -4.12 -0.20 -3.23
C VAL A 74 -5.56 0.30 -3.32
N ASN A 75 -5.98 0.68 -4.53
CA ASN A 75 -7.22 1.40 -4.79
C ASN A 75 -8.34 0.70 -4.00
N GLY A 76 -9.07 1.39 -3.11
CA GLY A 76 -10.14 0.73 -2.32
C GLY A 76 -11.13 -0.02 -3.22
N ASN A 77 -11.28 0.46 -4.45
CA ASN A 77 -12.02 -0.18 -5.53
C ASN A 77 -11.43 -1.55 -5.94
N GLU A 78 -10.12 -1.73 -5.95
CA GLU A 78 -9.46 -2.98 -6.35
C GLU A 78 -9.70 -4.11 -5.34
N LEU A 79 -9.58 -3.83 -4.03
CA LEU A 79 -9.92 -4.82 -3.01
C LEU A 79 -11.41 -5.19 -3.06
N ASP A 80 -12.28 -4.18 -3.20
CA ASP A 80 -13.72 -4.41 -3.30
C ASP A 80 -14.11 -5.19 -4.57
N ASP A 81 -13.44 -4.91 -5.70
CA ASP A 81 -13.64 -5.63 -6.97
C ASP A 81 -13.17 -7.09 -6.86
N ILE A 82 -12.02 -7.35 -6.22
CA ILE A 82 -11.53 -8.70 -5.95
C ILE A 82 -12.52 -9.46 -5.06
N VAL A 83 -12.94 -8.86 -3.94
CA VAL A 83 -13.89 -9.48 -2.99
C VAL A 83 -15.21 -9.78 -3.70
N LYS A 84 -15.75 -8.82 -4.45
CA LYS A 84 -16.97 -9.02 -5.23
C LYS A 84 -16.81 -10.15 -6.24
N GLY A 85 -15.70 -10.17 -6.98
CA GLY A 85 -15.38 -11.21 -7.95
C GLY A 85 -15.29 -12.60 -7.32
N ILE A 86 -14.88 -12.73 -6.07
CA ILE A 86 -14.92 -14.00 -5.34
C ILE A 86 -16.36 -14.38 -5.01
N MET A 87 -17.11 -13.48 -4.35
CA MET A 87 -18.45 -13.76 -3.84
C MET A 87 -19.48 -14.08 -4.95
N GLU A 88 -19.29 -13.53 -6.15
CA GLU A 88 -20.17 -13.80 -7.31
C GLU A 88 -19.97 -15.21 -7.92
N ASN A 89 -18.90 -15.93 -7.56
CA ASN A 89 -18.57 -17.24 -8.14
C ASN A 89 -18.90 -18.44 -7.23
N PHE A 90 -19.77 -18.27 -6.23
CA PHE A 90 -20.14 -19.33 -5.28
C PHE A 90 -21.27 -20.26 -5.75
N SER A 91 -21.98 -19.93 -6.84
CA SER A 91 -23.15 -20.71 -7.28
C SER A 91 -22.86 -22.17 -7.58
N ASP A 92 -21.63 -22.48 -8.00
CA ASP A 92 -21.20 -23.81 -8.40
C ASP A 92 -20.47 -24.58 -7.27
N LEU A 93 -20.36 -23.97 -6.08
CA LEU A 93 -19.73 -24.56 -4.91
C LEU A 93 -20.75 -25.24 -4.00
N LYS A 94 -20.26 -26.18 -3.17
CA LYS A 94 -21.02 -26.62 -2.01
C LYS A 94 -21.12 -25.45 -1.03
N LYS A 95 -22.24 -25.40 -0.29
CA LYS A 95 -22.47 -24.35 0.69
C LYS A 95 -21.34 -24.24 1.71
N GLU A 96 -20.86 -25.36 2.25
CA GLU A 96 -19.78 -25.39 3.24
C GLU A 96 -18.48 -24.77 2.69
N ASP A 97 -18.13 -25.13 1.45
CA ASP A 97 -16.96 -24.60 0.74
C ASP A 97 -17.10 -23.09 0.47
N ALA A 98 -18.29 -22.64 0.08
CA ALA A 98 -18.58 -21.22 -0.16
C ALA A 98 -18.53 -20.40 1.13
N ASP A 99 -19.11 -20.92 2.22
CA ASP A 99 -19.10 -20.27 3.53
C ASP A 99 -17.66 -20.16 4.07
N GLU A 100 -16.83 -21.20 3.89
CA GLU A 100 -15.41 -21.17 4.28
C GLU A 100 -14.60 -20.11 3.51
N ILE A 101 -14.77 -20.04 2.18
CA ILE A 101 -14.11 -19.01 1.37
C ILE A 101 -14.57 -17.62 1.79
N ALA A 102 -15.88 -17.42 2.01
CA ALA A 102 -16.44 -16.14 2.41
C ALA A 102 -15.82 -15.63 3.72
N ASP A 103 -15.73 -16.49 4.74
CA ASP A 103 -15.19 -16.14 6.04
C ASP A 103 -13.71 -15.69 5.95
N ILE A 104 -12.92 -16.39 5.14
CA ILE A 104 -11.50 -16.07 4.94
C ILE A 104 -11.34 -14.73 4.20
N VAL A 105 -12.14 -14.52 3.14
CA VAL A 105 -12.13 -13.29 2.34
C VAL A 105 -12.58 -12.10 3.19
N GLU A 106 -13.61 -12.26 4.02
CA GLU A 106 -14.07 -11.23 4.93
C GLU A 106 -13.02 -10.91 6.01
N MET A 107 -12.35 -11.93 6.55
CA MET A 107 -11.23 -11.74 7.48
C MET A 107 -10.10 -10.92 6.86
N ALA A 108 -9.69 -11.25 5.64
CA ALA A 108 -8.66 -10.51 4.90
C ALA A 108 -9.11 -9.07 4.64
N LYS A 109 -10.32 -8.86 4.13
CA LYS A 109 -10.89 -7.53 3.88
C LYS A 109 -10.91 -6.68 5.15
N ASN A 110 -11.39 -7.23 6.26
CA ASN A 110 -11.50 -6.52 7.54
C ASN A 110 -10.13 -6.14 8.11
N GLU A 111 -9.09 -6.94 7.89
CA GLU A 111 -7.73 -6.59 8.30
C GLU A 111 -7.10 -5.55 7.37
N LEU A 112 -7.24 -5.70 6.06
CA LEU A 112 -6.71 -4.79 5.03
C LEU A 112 -7.38 -3.41 5.06
N SER A 113 -8.64 -3.32 5.51
CA SER A 113 -9.37 -2.05 5.64
C SER A 113 -8.94 -1.20 6.85
N LYS A 114 -8.02 -1.70 7.69
CA LYS A 114 -7.50 -0.95 8.84
C LYS A 114 -6.43 0.04 8.40
N SER A 115 -6.33 1.15 9.13
CA SER A 115 -5.24 2.11 8.93
C SER A 115 -3.85 1.49 9.12
N GLU A 116 -3.75 0.45 9.97
CA GLU A 116 -2.52 -0.30 10.22
C GLU A 116 -2.83 -1.82 10.26
N PRO A 117 -2.80 -2.50 9.09
CA PRO A 117 -2.98 -3.95 9.02
C PRO A 117 -1.85 -4.70 9.73
N ARG A 118 -2.18 -5.76 10.46
CA ARG A 118 -1.19 -6.57 11.18
C ARG A 118 -0.64 -7.67 10.27
N VAL A 119 0.66 -7.62 10.00
CA VAL A 119 1.38 -8.62 9.18
C VAL A 119 1.13 -10.07 9.65
N SER A 120 1.09 -10.33 10.96
CA SER A 120 0.83 -11.68 11.48
C SER A 120 -0.56 -12.21 11.12
N ARG A 121 -1.57 -11.33 11.06
CA ARG A 121 -2.93 -11.70 10.65
C ARG A 121 -3.05 -11.88 9.15
N LEU A 122 -2.37 -11.05 8.37
CA LEU A 122 -2.28 -11.19 6.93
C LEU A 122 -1.59 -12.51 6.53
N ARG A 123 -0.51 -12.88 7.22
CA ARG A 123 0.13 -14.20 7.06
C ARG A 123 -0.83 -15.34 7.38
N ASN A 124 -1.64 -15.22 8.43
CA ASN A 124 -2.67 -16.20 8.73
C ASN A 124 -3.71 -16.31 7.61
N CYS A 125 -4.15 -15.18 7.03
CA CYS A 125 -5.07 -15.19 5.90
C CYS A 125 -4.47 -15.94 4.70
N LEU A 126 -3.19 -15.72 4.38
CA LEU A 126 -2.51 -16.45 3.31
C LEU A 126 -2.51 -17.98 3.55
N THR A 127 -2.22 -18.41 4.77
CA THR A 127 -2.26 -19.84 5.13
C THR A 127 -3.65 -20.45 4.97
N LEU A 128 -4.70 -19.68 5.27
CA LEU A 128 -6.09 -20.14 5.12
C LEU A 128 -6.56 -20.11 3.66
N ILE A 129 -6.05 -19.19 2.84
CA ILE A 129 -6.39 -19.09 1.40
C ILE A 129 -5.78 -20.25 0.59
N GLU A 130 -4.58 -20.73 0.93
CA GLU A 130 -3.90 -21.82 0.19
C GLU A 130 -4.80 -23.04 -0.15
N PRO A 131 -5.49 -23.68 0.82
CA PRO A 131 -6.37 -24.80 0.51
C PRO A 131 -7.56 -24.43 -0.38
N MET A 132 -7.98 -23.15 -0.39
CA MET A 132 -9.13 -22.68 -1.18
C MET A 132 -8.88 -22.78 -2.68
N PHE A 133 -7.62 -22.77 -3.15
CA PHE A 133 -7.30 -23.02 -4.55
C PHE A 133 -7.70 -24.42 -5.02
N THR A 134 -7.68 -25.41 -4.12
CA THR A 134 -8.15 -26.76 -4.43
C THR A 134 -9.67 -26.79 -4.56
N ILE A 135 -10.38 -26.03 -3.72
CA ILE A 135 -11.85 -25.89 -3.77
C ILE A 135 -12.28 -25.15 -5.04
N ALA A 136 -11.56 -24.09 -5.41
CA ALA A 136 -11.80 -23.32 -6.62
C ALA A 136 -11.39 -24.06 -7.91
N ASN A 137 -10.80 -25.25 -7.81
CA ASN A 137 -10.38 -26.03 -8.96
C ASN A 137 -11.59 -26.40 -9.83
N GLY A 138 -11.58 -25.95 -11.09
CA GLY A 138 -12.71 -26.09 -12.01
C GLY A 138 -13.58 -24.83 -12.13
N ILE A 139 -13.34 -23.78 -11.34
CA ILE A 139 -13.95 -22.46 -11.46
C ILE A 139 -12.83 -21.42 -11.70
N PRO A 140 -12.35 -21.25 -12.96
CA PRO A 140 -11.18 -20.43 -13.26
C PRO A 140 -11.27 -19.00 -12.72
N THR A 141 -12.43 -18.36 -12.84
CA THR A 141 -12.67 -17.00 -12.37
C THR A 141 -12.51 -16.86 -10.86
N LEU A 142 -12.94 -17.87 -10.09
CA LEU A 142 -12.77 -17.89 -8.64
C LEU A 142 -11.29 -18.06 -8.28
N ALA A 143 -10.60 -18.99 -8.93
CA ALA A 143 -9.16 -19.20 -8.73
C ALA A 143 -8.34 -17.93 -9.03
N ASP A 144 -8.65 -17.25 -10.13
CA ASP A 144 -8.00 -15.99 -10.51
C ASP A 144 -8.23 -14.88 -9.47
N ASN A 145 -9.44 -14.75 -8.93
CA ASN A 145 -9.72 -13.72 -7.92
C ASN A 145 -9.12 -14.07 -6.55
N LEU A 146 -9.04 -15.35 -6.18
CA LEU A 146 -8.29 -15.80 -4.99
C LEU A 146 -6.79 -15.51 -5.13
N GLN A 147 -6.21 -15.73 -6.32
CA GLN A 147 -4.82 -15.39 -6.62
C GLN A 147 -4.58 -13.87 -6.48
N LYS A 148 -5.47 -13.04 -7.04
CA LYS A 148 -5.37 -11.59 -6.89
C LYS A 148 -5.45 -11.15 -5.43
N LEU A 149 -6.33 -11.78 -4.63
CA LEU A 149 -6.40 -11.50 -3.19
C LEU A 149 -5.09 -11.88 -2.48
N GLN A 150 -4.50 -13.03 -2.82
CA GLN A 150 -3.21 -13.44 -2.28
C GLN A 150 -2.11 -12.44 -2.61
N GLU A 151 -1.99 -12.04 -3.88
CA GLU A 151 -1.01 -11.06 -4.35
C GLU A 151 -1.21 -9.71 -3.68
N PHE A 152 -2.46 -9.27 -3.53
CA PHE A 152 -2.81 -8.05 -2.82
C PHE A 152 -2.33 -8.10 -1.36
N ILE A 153 -2.62 -9.19 -0.64
CA ILE A 153 -2.18 -9.36 0.76
C ILE A 153 -0.65 -9.33 0.85
N MET A 154 0.06 -9.94 -0.10
CA MET A 154 1.53 -9.99 -0.12
C MET A 154 2.17 -8.60 -0.23
N GLN A 155 1.51 -7.60 -0.84
CA GLN A 155 2.04 -6.22 -0.91
C GLN A 155 2.23 -5.59 0.48
N TYR A 156 1.52 -6.08 1.49
CA TYR A 156 1.58 -5.59 2.87
C TYR A 156 2.55 -6.41 3.75
N ILE A 157 3.21 -7.42 3.19
CA ILE A 157 4.13 -8.31 3.90
C ILE A 157 5.53 -8.11 3.32
N LYS A 158 6.38 -7.43 4.07
CA LYS A 158 7.84 -7.37 3.82
C LYS A 158 8.53 -8.65 4.29
#